data_AF-A0A537V7D9-F1
#
_entry.id   AF-A0A537V7D9-F1
#
_cell.length_a   1.000
_cell.length_b   1.000
_cell.length_c   1.000
_cell.angle_alpha   90.00
_cell.angle_beta   90.00
_cell.angle_gamma   90.00
#
_symmetry.space_group_name_H-M   'P 1'
#
loop_
_entity.id
_entity.type
_entity.pdbx_description
1 polymer ?
#
loop_
_entity_poly.entity_id
_entity_poly.type
_entity_poly.pdbx_seq_one_letter_code
_entity_poly.pdbx_strand_id
1 'polypeptide(L)'
;MEGGVMRTGNERRDFIKQGLFLAGAAGVLAPGLAPIAARAQVVSKPVRRPDRYEDSFIFERKPYTWPGNKTLAIWIAPNVEVWNYDSPVGVGVSPNSGNIVPDVINYGWREYGLRVGLWRFADVFDAAGVKATVALNSLV
;
A
#
# COMPACT_ATOMS: atom_id res chain seq x y z
N MET A 1 27.34 39.41 -19.78
CA MET A 1 25.93 39.03 -20.05
C MET A 1 25.72 37.65 -19.45
N GLU A 2 25.48 37.60 -18.14
CA GLU A 2 25.25 36.35 -17.40
C GLU A 2 23.74 36.10 -17.29
N GLY A 3 23.29 34.98 -17.87
CA GLY A 3 21.92 34.50 -17.75
C GLY A 3 21.78 33.64 -16.50
N GLY A 4 21.13 34.18 -15.47
CA GLY A 4 20.80 33.48 -14.24
C GLY A 4 19.76 32.37 -14.47
N VAL A 5 20.16 31.13 -14.23
CA VAL A 5 19.25 29.97 -14.18
C VAL A 5 18.41 30.06 -12.90
N MET A 6 17.11 30.23 -13.07
CA MET A 6 16.12 30.20 -11.98
C MET A 6 16.04 28.77 -11.42
N ARG A 7 16.62 28.54 -10.23
CA ARG A 7 16.41 27.30 -9.46
C ARG A 7 15.17 27.44 -8.59
N THR A 8 14.06 26.88 -9.05
CA THR A 8 12.88 26.63 -8.21
C THR A 8 13.16 25.41 -7.33
N GLY A 9 13.33 25.65 -6.03
CA GLY A 9 13.64 24.58 -5.08
C GLY A 9 13.28 24.98 -3.66
N ASN A 10 11.99 24.95 -3.32
CA ASN A 10 11.59 24.82 -1.93
C ASN A 10 12.01 23.43 -1.45
N GLU A 11 13.15 23.34 -0.77
CA GLU A 11 13.64 22.09 -0.21
C GLU A 11 12.64 21.59 0.84
N ARG A 12 12.11 20.38 0.65
CA ARG A 12 11.15 19.72 1.56
C ARG A 12 11.62 19.65 3.02
N ARG A 13 12.92 19.86 3.27
CA ARG A 13 13.58 19.89 4.57
C ARG A 13 13.26 21.16 5.37
N ASP A 14 12.98 22.28 4.71
CA ASP A 14 12.73 23.56 5.37
C ASP A 14 11.32 23.64 5.97
N PHE A 15 10.35 23.00 5.31
CA PHE A 15 8.98 22.84 5.83
C PHE A 15 8.96 22.13 7.20
N ILE A 16 9.78 21.08 7.36
CA ILE A 16 9.86 20.32 8.62
C ILE A 16 10.49 21.17 9.73
N LYS A 17 11.50 22.00 9.41
CA LYS A 17 12.14 22.89 10.38
C LYS A 17 11.20 24.02 10.85
N GLN A 18 10.42 24.61 9.94
CA GLN A 18 9.46 25.65 10.28
C GLN A 18 8.29 25.13 11.13
N GLY A 19 7.82 23.91 10.87
CA GLY A 19 6.73 23.29 11.65
C GLY A 19 7.08 23.07 13.12
N LEU A 20 8.34 22.80 13.44
CA LEU A 20 8.76 22.51 14.81
C LEU A 20 8.83 23.76 15.72
N PHE A 21 8.95 24.95 15.14
CA PHE A 21 9.10 26.20 15.91
C PHE A 21 7.77 26.78 16.41
N LEU A 22 6.65 26.51 15.72
CA LEU A 22 5.33 27.07 16.06
C LEU A 22 4.63 26.40 17.26
N ALA A 23 5.11 25.25 17.73
CA ALA A 23 4.54 24.56 18.89
C ALA A 23 5.15 25.00 20.25
N GLY A 24 6.20 25.84 20.26
CA GLY A 24 6.98 26.13 21.47
C GLY A 24 6.53 27.34 22.31
N ALA A 25 5.63 28.20 21.83
CA ALA A 25 5.43 29.53 22.41
C ALA A 25 4.09 29.78 23.14
N ALA A 26 3.20 28.79 23.27
CA ALA A 26 1.88 28.96 23.89
C ALA A 26 1.71 28.27 25.25
N GLY A 27 2.79 28.11 26.02
CA GLY A 27 2.80 27.32 27.26
C GLY A 27 3.14 28.06 28.55
N VAL A 28 3.31 29.39 28.52
CA VAL A 28 3.67 30.17 29.72
C VAL A 28 2.55 31.15 30.01
N LEU A 29 1.78 30.89 31.09
CA LEU A 29 1.01 31.84 31.93
C LEU A 29 -0.36 31.31 32.46
N ALA A 30 -0.43 30.10 33.01
CA ALA A 30 -1.56 29.73 33.89
C ALA A 30 -1.07 28.92 35.10
N PRO A 31 -1.04 29.48 36.32
CA PRO A 31 -0.79 28.70 37.52
C PRO A 31 -2.11 28.02 37.92
N GLY A 32 -2.19 26.69 37.85
CA GLY A 32 -3.37 25.99 38.40
C GLY A 32 -3.79 24.67 37.76
N LEU A 33 -3.10 24.15 36.75
CA LEU A 33 -3.37 22.81 36.23
C LEU A 33 -2.36 21.82 36.81
N ALA A 34 -2.88 20.78 37.47
CA ALA A 34 -2.10 19.62 37.90
C ALA A 34 -1.13 19.19 36.80
N PRO A 35 0.09 18.70 37.12
CA PRO A 35 0.99 18.25 36.09
C PRO A 35 0.26 17.16 35.30
N ILE A 36 -0.11 17.47 34.06
CA ILE A 36 -0.30 16.46 33.04
C ILE A 36 1.10 15.91 32.88
N ALA A 37 1.45 14.95 33.75
CA ALA A 37 2.62 14.12 33.56
C ALA A 37 2.38 13.49 32.20
N ALA A 38 3.07 14.04 31.19
CA ALA A 38 3.16 13.43 29.89
C ALA A 38 3.41 11.96 30.16
N ARG A 39 2.43 11.10 29.85
CA ARG A 39 2.66 9.67 29.86
C ARG A 39 3.76 9.47 28.84
N ALA A 40 5.01 9.41 29.33
CA ALA A 40 6.14 8.98 28.55
C ALA A 40 5.68 7.69 27.86
N GLN A 41 5.79 7.64 26.54
CA GLN A 41 5.52 6.41 25.81
C GLN A 41 6.29 5.32 26.52
N VAL A 42 5.56 4.39 27.15
CA VAL A 42 6.13 3.20 27.76
C VAL A 42 7.03 2.62 26.69
N VAL A 43 8.31 2.41 27.00
CA VAL A 43 9.29 1.83 26.07
C VAL A 43 8.68 0.57 25.52
N SER A 44 8.16 0.67 24.29
CA SER A 44 7.49 -0.46 23.66
C SER A 44 8.54 -1.53 23.49
N LYS A 45 8.14 -2.79 23.73
CA LYS A 45 9.00 -3.95 23.49
C LYS A 45 9.61 -3.78 22.10
N PRO A 46 10.95 -3.83 21.94
CA PRO A 46 11.57 -3.57 20.66
C PRO A 46 10.93 -4.48 19.60
N VAL A 47 10.50 -3.87 18.50
CA VAL A 47 9.87 -4.61 17.41
C VAL A 47 10.84 -5.68 16.96
N ARG A 48 10.45 -6.94 17.12
CA ARG A 48 11.28 -8.08 16.73
C ARG A 48 11.56 -7.98 15.24
N ARG A 49 12.82 -7.72 14.87
CA ARG A 49 13.24 -7.73 13.48
C ARG A 49 13.32 -9.18 12.99
N PRO A 50 13.12 -9.44 11.69
CA PRO A 50 13.17 -10.80 11.17
C PRO A 50 14.57 -11.44 11.22
N ASP A 51 15.65 -10.69 11.43
CA ASP A 51 17.08 -11.09 11.39
C ASP A 51 17.49 -11.91 10.16
N ARG A 52 16.66 -11.91 9.10
CA ARG A 52 16.91 -12.65 7.86
C ARG A 52 17.78 -11.87 6.88
N TYR A 53 17.71 -10.54 6.92
CA TYR A 53 18.38 -9.65 5.98
C TYR A 53 18.74 -8.33 6.67
N GLU A 54 19.82 -7.71 6.20
CA GLU A 54 20.25 -6.39 6.63
C GLU A 54 19.28 -5.30 6.16
N ASP A 55 19.20 -4.24 6.96
CA ASP A 55 18.44 -3.06 6.61
C ASP A 55 19.17 -2.29 5.50
N SER A 56 18.42 -1.96 4.45
CA SER A 56 18.90 -1.07 3.40
C SER A 56 17.85 -0.02 3.10
N PHE A 57 18.27 1.26 3.12
CA PHE A 57 17.37 2.33 2.77
C PHE A 57 17.19 2.43 1.25
N ILE A 58 16.04 2.92 0.81
CA ILE A 58 15.72 3.01 -0.62
C ILE A 58 16.73 3.87 -1.40
N PHE A 59 17.31 4.88 -0.75
CA PHE A 59 18.31 5.79 -1.34
C PHE A 59 19.73 5.21 -1.40
N GLU A 60 19.99 4.10 -0.71
CA GLU A 60 21.28 3.40 -0.75
C GLU A 60 21.31 2.33 -1.86
N ARG A 61 20.15 2.00 -2.43
CA ARG A 61 20.05 0.99 -3.49
C ARG A 61 20.71 1.51 -4.76
N LYS A 62 21.54 0.67 -5.37
CA LYS A 62 22.17 0.97 -6.67
C LYS A 62 21.08 1.24 -7.71
N PRO A 63 21.24 2.26 -8.57
CA PRO A 63 20.32 2.49 -9.68
C PRO A 63 20.22 1.23 -10.55
N TYR A 64 18.99 0.85 -10.88
CA TYR A 64 18.70 -0.29 -11.74
C TYR A 64 17.87 0.17 -12.93
N THR A 65 18.23 -0.28 -14.13
CA THR A 65 17.52 0.04 -15.36
C THR A 65 16.95 -1.24 -15.97
N TRP A 66 15.69 -1.16 -16.38
CA TRP A 66 15.03 -2.21 -17.15
C TRP A 66 15.51 -2.18 -18.61
N PRO A 67 15.27 -3.25 -19.39
CA PRO A 67 15.56 -3.27 -20.81
C PRO A 67 15.05 -2.01 -21.55
N GLY A 68 15.88 -1.47 -22.43
CA GLY A 68 15.59 -0.20 -23.11
C GLY A 68 15.74 1.04 -22.23
N ASN A 69 16.59 0.98 -21.19
CA ASN A 69 16.91 2.08 -20.28
C ASN A 69 15.68 2.67 -19.55
N LYS A 70 14.67 1.84 -19.26
CA LYS A 70 13.45 2.25 -18.57
C LYS A 70 13.67 2.25 -17.05
N THR A 71 12.98 3.14 -16.36
CA THR A 71 13.08 3.31 -14.90
C THR A 71 11.96 2.59 -14.13
N LEU A 72 10.89 2.19 -14.81
CA LEU A 72 9.73 1.53 -14.21
C LEU A 72 9.30 0.32 -15.06
N ALA A 73 9.01 -0.78 -14.37
CA ALA A 73 8.30 -1.92 -14.93
C ALA A 73 6.92 -2.00 -14.24
N ILE A 74 5.88 -2.22 -15.04
CA ILE A 74 4.53 -2.45 -14.54
C ILE A 74 4.22 -3.93 -14.77
N TRP A 75 3.84 -4.62 -13.69
CA TRP A 75 3.42 -6.00 -13.75
C TRP A 75 1.94 -6.08 -13.40
N ILE A 76 1.14 -6.53 -14.35
CA ILE A 76 -0.30 -6.70 -14.18
C ILE A 76 -0.56 -8.18 -13.97
N ALA A 77 -1.03 -8.52 -12.77
CA ALA A 77 -1.28 -9.89 -12.36
C ALA A 77 -2.69 -10.07 -11.79
N PRO A 78 -3.72 -10.25 -12.64
CA PRO A 78 -5.06 -10.53 -12.16
C PRO A 78 -5.09 -11.92 -11.51
N ASN A 79 -5.70 -11.99 -10.33
CA ASN A 79 -6.03 -13.26 -9.68
C ASN A 79 -7.19 -13.92 -10.43
N VAL A 80 -6.99 -15.16 -10.84
CA VAL A 80 -8.04 -16.02 -11.38
C VAL A 80 -8.22 -17.16 -10.39
N GLU A 81 -9.34 -17.13 -9.68
CA GLU A 81 -9.56 -17.99 -8.54
C GLU A 81 -10.92 -18.69 -8.65
N VAL A 82 -10.89 -20.03 -8.62
CA VAL A 82 -12.09 -20.84 -8.47
C VAL A 82 -12.30 -21.16 -7.00
N TRP A 83 -13.52 -20.96 -6.52
CA TRP A 83 -13.92 -21.18 -5.13
C TRP A 83 -15.03 -22.22 -5.05
N ASN A 84 -15.01 -23.03 -3.98
CA ASN A 84 -16.07 -24.01 -3.73
C ASN A 84 -17.36 -23.30 -3.29
N TYR A 85 -18.48 -23.67 -3.91
CA TYR A 85 -19.81 -23.15 -3.54
C TYR A 85 -20.22 -23.57 -2.13
N ASP A 86 -19.91 -24.82 -1.77
CA ASP A 86 -20.28 -25.43 -0.50
C ASP A 86 -19.24 -25.17 0.62
N SER A 87 -18.47 -24.08 0.52
CA SER A 87 -17.46 -23.72 1.51
C SER A 87 -17.61 -22.28 1.98
N PRO A 88 -17.56 -22.03 3.31
CA PRO A 88 -17.57 -20.68 3.85
C PRO A 88 -16.18 -20.02 3.82
N VAL A 89 -15.15 -20.76 3.37
CA VAL A 89 -13.76 -20.32 3.37
C VAL A 89 -13.49 -19.43 2.16
N GLY A 90 -12.69 -18.38 2.37
CA GLY A 90 -12.17 -17.52 1.31
C GLY A 90 -12.32 -16.05 1.64
N VAL A 91 -11.81 -15.21 0.74
CA VAL A 91 -11.95 -13.76 0.87
C VAL A 91 -13.41 -13.38 0.62
N GLY A 92 -13.99 -12.60 1.52
CA GLY A 92 -15.34 -12.08 1.39
C GLY A 92 -15.34 -10.56 1.29
N VAL A 93 -16.22 -10.01 0.45
CA VAL A 93 -16.54 -8.57 0.42
C VAL A 93 -17.57 -8.21 1.49
N SER A 94 -18.35 -9.19 1.93
CA SER A 94 -19.29 -9.07 3.05
C SER A 94 -18.92 -10.07 4.14
N PRO A 95 -19.03 -9.70 5.44
CA PRO A 95 -18.88 -10.65 6.53
C PRO A 95 -19.87 -11.81 6.42
N ASN A 96 -19.38 -13.04 6.65
CA ASN A 96 -20.19 -14.24 6.84
C ASN A 96 -19.90 -14.81 8.24
N SER A 97 -20.33 -14.09 9.27
CA SER A 97 -19.97 -14.39 10.68
C SER A 97 -20.39 -15.77 11.16
N GLY A 98 -21.36 -16.41 10.50
CA GLY A 98 -21.82 -17.76 10.82
C GLY A 98 -21.18 -18.86 9.97
N ASN A 99 -20.27 -18.52 9.04
CA ASN A 99 -19.77 -19.45 8.04
C ASN A 99 -20.91 -20.22 7.35
N ILE A 100 -22.01 -19.52 7.05
CA ILE A 100 -23.22 -20.10 6.47
C ILE A 100 -22.91 -20.49 5.03
N VAL A 101 -23.35 -21.69 4.66
CA VAL A 101 -23.20 -22.24 3.32
C VAL A 101 -24.59 -22.54 2.73
N PRO A 102 -24.88 -22.10 1.50
CA PRO A 102 -23.99 -21.36 0.60
C PRO A 102 -23.88 -19.87 0.96
N ASP A 103 -22.67 -19.32 0.85
CA ASP A 103 -22.42 -17.88 0.97
C ASP A 103 -22.75 -17.17 -0.34
N VAL A 104 -24.05 -16.97 -0.60
CA VAL A 104 -24.55 -16.43 -1.88
C VAL A 104 -23.98 -15.05 -2.18
N ILE A 105 -23.83 -14.20 -1.17
CA ILE A 105 -23.32 -12.82 -1.33
C ILE A 105 -21.88 -12.87 -1.82
N ASN A 106 -21.01 -13.64 -1.16
CA ASN A 106 -19.62 -13.71 -1.57
C ASN A 106 -19.41 -14.56 -2.83
N TYR A 107 -20.24 -15.56 -3.08
CA TYR A 107 -20.13 -16.36 -4.30
C TYR A 107 -20.55 -15.57 -5.55
N GLY A 108 -21.56 -14.69 -5.44
CA GLY A 108 -22.09 -13.94 -6.58
C GLY A 108 -21.03 -13.08 -7.28
N TRP A 109 -20.21 -12.34 -6.52
CA TRP A 109 -19.16 -11.50 -7.12
C TRP A 109 -17.98 -12.33 -7.63
N ARG A 110 -17.67 -13.48 -7.00
CA ARG A 110 -16.63 -14.42 -7.49
C ARG A 110 -17.02 -14.98 -8.85
N GLU A 111 -18.26 -15.43 -8.99
CA GLU A 111 -18.81 -15.92 -10.26
C GLU A 111 -18.84 -14.83 -11.33
N TYR A 112 -19.21 -13.60 -10.96
CA TYR A 112 -19.13 -12.47 -11.88
C TYR A 112 -17.69 -12.26 -12.40
N GLY A 113 -16.70 -12.36 -11.51
CA GLY A 113 -15.29 -12.25 -11.86
C GLY A 113 -14.89 -13.22 -12.97
N LEU A 114 -15.21 -14.51 -12.82
CA LEU A 114 -14.85 -15.54 -13.81
C LEU A 114 -15.72 -15.52 -15.08
N ARG A 115 -17.02 -15.24 -14.94
CA ARG A 115 -17.97 -15.29 -16.07
C ARG A 115 -17.98 -14.04 -16.93
N VAL A 116 -17.65 -12.88 -16.36
CA VAL A 116 -17.77 -11.58 -17.04
C VAL A 116 -16.51 -10.74 -16.86
N GLY A 117 -16.03 -10.56 -15.62
CA GLY A 117 -14.93 -9.65 -15.31
C GLY A 117 -13.63 -9.98 -16.04
N LEU A 118 -13.26 -11.26 -16.06
CA LEU A 118 -12.03 -11.75 -16.70
C LEU A 118 -12.01 -11.43 -18.20
N TRP A 119 -13.12 -11.63 -18.89
CA TRP A 119 -13.24 -11.35 -20.32
C TRP A 119 -13.16 -9.85 -20.61
N ARG A 120 -13.77 -9.01 -19.77
CA ARG A 120 -13.63 -7.56 -19.89
C ARG A 120 -12.18 -7.10 -19.70
N PHE A 121 -11.43 -7.72 -18.79
CA PHE A 121 -10.01 -7.44 -18.66
C PHE A 121 -9.22 -7.87 -19.89
N ALA A 122 -9.50 -9.05 -20.45
CA ALA A 122 -8.89 -9.51 -21.69
C ALA A 122 -9.10 -8.50 -22.83
N ASP A 123 -10.34 -8.04 -23.05
CA ASP A 123 -10.65 -7.05 -24.09
C ASP A 123 -9.86 -5.74 -23.91
N VAL A 124 -9.74 -5.24 -22.67
CA VAL A 124 -8.98 -4.02 -22.36
C VAL A 124 -7.49 -4.22 -22.59
N PHE A 125 -6.93 -5.37 -22.19
CA PHE A 125 -5.51 -5.67 -22.38
C PHE A 125 -5.16 -5.84 -23.85
N ASP A 126 -6.03 -6.49 -24.64
CA ASP A 126 -5.87 -6.63 -26.08
C ASP A 126 -5.93 -5.27 -26.78
N ALA A 127 -6.91 -4.44 -26.43
CA ALA A 127 -7.03 -3.08 -26.97
C ALA A 127 -5.82 -2.19 -26.62
N ALA A 128 -5.23 -2.38 -25.44
CA ALA A 128 -4.05 -1.65 -24.99
C ALA A 128 -2.72 -2.25 -25.49
N GLY A 129 -2.73 -3.43 -26.10
CA GLY A 129 -1.52 -4.17 -26.48
C GLY A 129 -0.65 -4.57 -25.29
N VAL A 130 -1.24 -4.76 -24.11
CA VAL A 130 -0.54 -5.08 -22.85
C VAL A 130 -0.66 -6.55 -22.53
N LYS A 131 0.45 -7.18 -22.11
CA LYS A 131 0.44 -8.57 -21.63
C LYS A 131 0.33 -8.61 -20.12
N ALA A 132 -0.67 -9.32 -19.61
CA ALA A 132 -0.84 -9.64 -18.20
C ALA A 132 -0.33 -11.07 -17.88
N THR A 133 -0.02 -11.34 -16.62
CA THR A 133 0.29 -12.69 -16.12
C THR A 133 -0.83 -13.15 -15.20
N VAL A 134 -1.45 -14.29 -15.44
CA VAL A 134 -2.53 -14.76 -14.56
C VAL A 134 -1.94 -15.37 -13.28
N ALA A 135 -2.38 -14.87 -12.12
CA ALA A 135 -2.15 -15.52 -10.84
C ALA A 135 -3.27 -16.54 -10.59
N LEU A 136 -3.05 -17.77 -11.03
CA LEU A 136 -4.04 -18.86 -10.96
C LEU A 136 -3.93 -19.59 -9.63
N ASN A 137 -5.05 -19.78 -8.92
CA ASN A 137 -5.06 -20.66 -7.76
C ASN A 137 -5.01 -22.14 -8.17
N SER A 138 -4.37 -22.98 -7.34
CA SER A 138 -4.38 -24.43 -7.51
C SER A 138 -5.69 -24.99 -6.99
N LEU A 139 -6.77 -24.82 -7.75
CA LEU A 139 -7.95 -25.66 -7.62
C LEU A 139 -7.88 -26.71 -8.74
N VAL A 140 -6.94 -27.65 -8.55
CA VAL A 140 -6.82 -28.95 -9.24
C VAL A 140 -6.37 -29.95 -8.20
#